data_AF-T2JTU7-F1
#
_entry.id   AF-T2JTU7-F1
#
_cell.length_a   1.000
_cell.length_b   1.000
_cell.length_c   1.000
_cell.angle_alpha   90.00
_cell.angle_beta   90.00
_cell.angle_gamma   90.00
#
_symmetry.space_group_name_H-M   'P 1'
#
loop_
_entity.id
_entity.type
_entity.pdbx_description
1 polymer ?
#
loop_
_entity_poly.entity_id
_entity_poly.type
_entity_poly.pdbx_seq_one_letter_code
_entity_poly.pdbx_strand_id
1 'polypeptide(L)'
;MRFSLLTLEETETLLGLGFLGVSLAFGLTVVTMAYAVGHISGGHFNPAVSFGLLAGKRFNGSDLLPYIVAQVLGAIAAGGVLLIIASGNADFSLSGANPLATNGYGTHSPGGYSLFSALVTEIVMTFMFLLVIMGATDRLAPAGFGPVAIGLA
;
A
#
# COMPACT_ATOMS: atom_id res chain seq x y z
N MET A 1 22.05 43.10 -0.29
CA MET A 1 23.12 42.76 -1.26
C MET A 1 23.58 41.34 -0.91
N ARG A 2 23.41 40.42 -1.87
CA ARG A 2 23.38 38.96 -1.72
C ARG A 2 24.79 38.36 -1.72
N PHE A 3 25.02 37.34 -0.89
CA PHE A 3 25.96 36.22 -1.09
C PHE A 3 25.52 35.11 -0.11
N SER A 4 24.64 34.17 -0.45
CA SER A 4 24.70 33.14 -1.51
C SER A 4 25.93 32.23 -1.37
N LEU A 5 25.91 31.39 -0.33
CA LEU A 5 26.81 30.23 -0.13
C LEU A 5 26.04 28.98 0.38
N LEU A 6 24.73 28.89 0.13
CA LEU A 6 23.91 27.69 0.40
C LEU A 6 23.39 27.04 -0.90
N THR A 7 24.20 27.08 -1.96
CA THR A 7 24.01 26.32 -3.20
C THR A 7 25.08 25.22 -3.14
N LEU A 8 24.83 23.91 -3.05
CA LEU A 8 23.79 23.06 -3.60
C LEU A 8 23.79 21.70 -2.83
N GLU A 9 23.32 21.63 -1.59
CA GLU A 9 23.28 20.33 -0.87
C GLU A 9 22.14 20.18 0.16
N GLU A 10 21.36 21.22 0.45
CA GLU A 10 20.28 21.17 1.46
C GLU A 10 18.90 21.42 0.85
N THR A 11 18.37 20.47 0.09
CA THR A 11 16.92 20.43 -0.18
C THR A 11 16.37 19.01 -0.02
N GLU A 12 15.78 18.77 1.16
CA GLU A 12 14.75 17.75 1.46
C GLU A 12 15.17 16.29 1.72
N THR A 13 16.13 16.04 2.61
CA THR A 13 16.22 14.74 3.33
C THR A 13 16.49 14.93 4.81
N LEU A 14 15.50 15.39 5.59
CA LEU A 14 15.67 15.44 7.05
C LEU A 14 14.88 14.41 7.87
N LEU A 15 14.09 13.55 7.21
CA LEU A 15 13.86 12.14 7.57
C LEU A 15 13.39 11.29 6.35
N GLY A 16 13.40 11.88 5.15
CA GLY A 16 12.67 11.41 3.95
C GLY A 16 13.22 10.13 3.35
N LEU A 17 12.54 9.01 3.61
CA LEU A 17 12.93 7.70 3.06
C LEU A 17 12.69 7.56 1.54
N GLY A 18 12.16 8.61 0.89
CA GLY A 18 11.80 8.60 -0.53
C GLY A 18 10.77 7.53 -0.90
N PHE A 19 10.55 7.31 -2.20
CA PHE A 19 9.65 6.25 -2.67
C PHE A 19 10.10 4.84 -2.22
N LEU A 20 11.40 4.63 -1.99
CA LEU A 20 11.94 3.35 -1.52
C LEU A 20 11.49 3.03 -0.09
N GLY A 21 11.58 3.98 0.84
CA GLY A 21 11.11 3.68 2.20
C GLY A 21 9.60 3.60 2.31
N VAL A 22 8.88 4.35 1.49
CA VAL A 22 7.42 4.19 1.38
C VAL A 22 7.10 2.77 0.91
N SER A 23 7.71 2.28 -0.17
CA SER A 23 7.47 0.92 -0.67
C SER A 23 7.86 -0.15 0.36
N LEU A 24 8.98 0.01 1.06
CA LEU A 24 9.38 -0.88 2.15
C LEU A 24 8.38 -0.86 3.32
N ALA A 25 7.86 0.30 3.72
CA ALA A 25 6.89 0.40 4.80
C ALA A 25 5.57 -0.32 4.45
N PHE A 26 5.07 -0.16 3.22
CA PHE A 26 3.90 -0.90 2.73
C PHE A 26 4.16 -2.42 2.76
N GLY A 27 5.30 -2.86 2.21
CA GLY A 27 5.67 -4.26 2.17
C GLY A 27 5.81 -4.89 3.56
N LEU A 28 6.55 -4.24 4.46
CA LEU A 28 6.76 -4.72 5.83
C LEU A 28 5.47 -4.74 6.65
N THR A 29 4.53 -3.83 6.40
CA THR A 29 3.21 -3.88 7.04
C THR A 29 2.49 -5.17 6.66
N VAL A 30 2.57 -5.59 5.39
CA VAL A 30 1.99 -6.86 4.94
C VAL A 30 2.75 -8.06 5.53
N VAL A 31 4.09 -8.07 5.51
CA VAL A 31 4.90 -9.16 6.10
C VAL A 31 4.51 -9.38 7.56
N THR A 32 4.55 -8.30 8.35
CA THR A 32 4.33 -8.37 9.80
C THR A 32 2.91 -8.79 10.13
N MET A 33 1.89 -8.21 9.49
CA MET A 33 0.50 -8.55 9.75
C MET A 33 0.12 -9.95 9.21
N ALA A 34 0.71 -10.39 8.09
CA ALA A 34 0.50 -11.74 7.60
C ALA A 34 1.11 -12.79 8.54
N TYR A 35 2.26 -12.52 9.16
CA TYR A 35 2.76 -13.37 10.24
C TYR A 35 1.89 -13.30 11.51
N ALA A 36 1.46 -12.11 11.92
CA ALA A 36 0.76 -11.91 13.18
C ALA A 36 -0.67 -12.48 13.20
N VAL A 37 -1.42 -12.32 12.10
CA VAL A 37 -2.84 -12.73 12.03
C VAL A 37 -3.23 -13.46 10.76
N GLY A 38 -2.28 -13.74 9.84
CA GLY A 38 -2.57 -14.47 8.61
C GLY A 38 -3.09 -15.89 8.87
N HIS A 39 -2.68 -16.53 9.96
CA HIS A 39 -3.21 -17.83 10.38
C HIS A 39 -4.65 -17.78 10.92
N ILE A 40 -5.19 -16.59 11.21
CA ILE A 40 -6.58 -16.40 11.67
C ILE A 40 -7.51 -16.22 10.48
N SER A 41 -7.16 -15.30 9.58
CA SER A 41 -8.08 -14.82 8.55
C SER A 41 -7.64 -15.15 7.12
N GLY A 42 -6.39 -15.56 6.91
CA GLY A 42 -5.74 -15.61 5.60
C GLY A 42 -4.96 -14.33 5.26
N GLY A 43 -5.12 -13.25 6.06
CA GLY A 43 -4.29 -12.05 5.96
C GLY A 43 -4.41 -11.29 4.63
N HIS A 44 -5.63 -11.14 4.09
CA HIS A 44 -5.80 -10.51 2.77
C HIS A 44 -5.45 -9.03 2.76
N PHE A 45 -5.89 -8.29 3.80
CA PHE A 45 -5.71 -6.85 4.01
C PHE A 45 -6.01 -5.93 2.80
N ASN A 46 -6.68 -6.45 1.77
CA ASN A 46 -6.90 -5.79 0.50
C ASN A 46 -8.12 -6.40 -0.22
N PRO A 47 -9.10 -5.59 -0.65
CA PRO A 47 -10.25 -6.07 -1.39
C PRO A 47 -9.90 -6.79 -2.70
N ALA A 48 -8.92 -6.30 -3.47
CA ALA A 48 -8.46 -6.92 -4.71
C ALA A 48 -7.85 -8.31 -4.45
N VAL A 49 -7.13 -8.48 -3.33
CA VAL A 49 -6.63 -9.80 -2.89
C VAL A 49 -7.80 -10.73 -2.58
N SER A 50 -8.82 -10.25 -1.87
CA SER A 50 -10.00 -11.05 -1.51
C SER A 50 -10.78 -11.51 -2.75
N PHE A 51 -10.96 -10.62 -3.74
CA PHE A 51 -11.53 -10.98 -5.04
C PHE A 51 -10.65 -11.95 -5.84
N GLY A 52 -9.34 -11.72 -5.87
CA GLY A 52 -8.41 -12.58 -6.60
C GLY A 52 -8.35 -13.99 -6.02
N LEU A 53 -8.34 -14.14 -4.70
CA LEU A 53 -8.41 -15.44 -4.04
C LEU A 53 -9.77 -16.11 -4.23
N LEU A 54 -10.87 -15.36 -4.26
CA LEU A 54 -12.18 -15.92 -4.63
C LEU A 54 -12.16 -16.44 -6.08
N ALA A 55 -11.63 -15.67 -7.03
CA ALA A 55 -11.49 -16.09 -8.43
C ALA A 55 -10.57 -17.31 -8.59
N GLY A 56 -9.51 -17.38 -7.79
CA GLY A 56 -8.60 -18.52 -7.68
C GLY A 56 -9.16 -19.70 -6.88
N LYS A 57 -10.42 -19.63 -6.40
CA LYS A 57 -11.10 -20.65 -5.59
C LYS A 57 -10.37 -20.99 -4.28
N ARG A 58 -9.67 -20.01 -3.71
CA ARG A 58 -8.95 -20.10 -2.42
C ARG A 58 -9.65 -19.35 -1.28
N PHE A 59 -10.82 -18.79 -1.53
CA PHE A 59 -11.59 -18.06 -0.55
C PHE A 59 -13.10 -18.25 -0.75
N ASN A 60 -13.86 -18.31 0.33
CA ASN A 60 -15.30 -18.54 0.29
C ASN A 60 -16.03 -17.24 -0.11
N GLY A 61 -16.94 -17.36 -1.08
CA GLY A 61 -17.72 -16.23 -1.58
C GLY A 61 -18.64 -15.59 -0.54
N SER A 62 -19.14 -16.36 0.45
CA SER A 62 -19.99 -15.80 1.52
C SER A 62 -19.23 -14.83 2.41
N ASP A 63 -17.92 -15.00 2.53
CA ASP A 63 -17.09 -14.23 3.44
C ASP A 63 -16.57 -12.95 2.79
N LEU A 64 -16.66 -12.83 1.45
CA LEU A 64 -16.11 -11.72 0.68
C LEU A 64 -16.58 -10.35 1.16
N LEU A 65 -17.90 -10.14 1.24
CA LEU A 65 -18.43 -8.84 1.61
C LEU A 65 -18.08 -8.45 3.06
N PRO A 66 -18.30 -9.31 4.08
CA PRO A 66 -17.83 -9.02 5.44
C PRO A 66 -16.34 -8.68 5.51
N TYR A 67 -15.51 -9.40 4.75
CA TYR A 67 -14.07 -9.19 4.74
C TYR A 67 -13.68 -7.82 4.17
N ILE A 68 -14.30 -7.42 3.05
CA ILE A 68 -14.08 -6.10 2.42
C ILE A 68 -14.57 -4.98 3.35
N VAL A 69 -15.73 -5.15 4.00
CA VAL A 69 -16.23 -4.17 4.96
C VAL A 69 -15.23 -3.97 6.10
N ALA A 70 -14.68 -5.05 6.66
CA ALA A 70 -13.66 -4.95 7.71
C ALA A 70 -12.39 -4.23 7.22
N GLN A 71 -11.91 -4.54 6.01
CA GLN A 71 -10.75 -3.88 5.40
C GLN A 71 -10.97 -2.39 5.19
N VAL A 72 -12.13 -2.00 4.64
CA VAL A 72 -12.46 -0.60 4.37
C VAL A 72 -12.62 0.18 5.67
N LEU A 73 -13.32 -0.37 6.67
CA LEU A 73 -13.44 0.28 7.98
C LEU A 73 -12.08 0.42 8.67
N GLY A 74 -11.22 -0.59 8.57
CA GLY A 74 -9.84 -0.53 9.06
C GLY A 74 -9.02 0.57 8.37
N ALA A 75 -9.11 0.68 7.04
CA ALA A 75 -8.43 1.72 6.27
C ALA A 75 -8.93 3.13 6.61
N ILE A 76 -10.24 3.30 6.81
CA ILE A 76 -10.83 4.58 7.25
C ILE A 76 -10.32 4.94 8.64
N ALA A 77 -10.31 3.99 9.58
CA ALA A 77 -9.80 4.22 10.93
C ALA A 77 -8.30 4.59 10.92
N ALA A 78 -7.49 3.89 10.12
CA ALA A 78 -6.06 4.19 9.95
C ALA A 78 -5.84 5.58 9.35
N GLY A 79 -6.63 5.97 8.33
CA GLY A 79 -6.61 7.32 7.77
C GLY A 79 -7.00 8.39 8.79
N GLY A 80 -7.98 8.11 9.66
CA GLY A 80 -8.35 8.99 10.78
C GLY A 80 -7.21 9.17 11.78
N VAL A 81 -6.53 8.08 12.15
CA VAL A 81 -5.33 8.13 13.02
C VAL A 81 -4.22 8.97 12.36
N LEU A 82 -3.95 8.75 11.08
CA LEU A 82 -2.97 9.53 10.33
C LEU A 82 -3.31 11.02 10.31
N LEU A 83 -4.58 11.36 10.07
CA LEU A 83 -5.05 12.74 10.09
C LEU A 83 -4.86 13.40 11.47
N ILE A 84 -5.17 12.69 12.56
CA ILE A 84 -4.95 13.20 13.93
C ILE A 84 -3.47 13.50 14.16
N ILE A 85 -2.58 12.57 13.78
CA ILE A 85 -1.13 12.74 13.94
C ILE A 85 -0.63 13.91 13.09
N ALA A 86 -1.00 13.97 11.81
CA ALA A 86 -0.57 15.02 10.89
C ALA A 86 -1.05 16.41 11.32
N SER A 87 -2.28 16.50 11.82
CA SER A 87 -2.85 17.76 12.34
C SER A 87 -2.14 18.27 13.61
N GLY A 88 -1.30 17.46 14.24
CA GLY A 88 -0.41 17.88 15.33
C GLY A 88 0.77 18.75 14.85
N ASN A 89 1.03 18.81 13.54
CA ASN A 89 2.01 19.71 12.94
C ASN A 89 1.32 20.99 12.44
N ALA A 90 1.77 22.15 12.91
CA ALA A 90 1.20 23.46 12.56
C ALA A 90 1.34 23.81 11.07
N ASP A 91 2.31 23.21 10.37
CA ASP A 91 2.54 23.41 8.94
C ASP A 91 1.73 22.45 8.06
N PHE A 92 1.01 21.49 8.66
CA PHE A 92 0.18 20.56 7.90
C PHE A 92 -1.02 21.27 7.28
N SER A 93 -1.25 21.02 5.99
CA SER A 93 -2.44 21.47 5.27
C SER A 93 -3.06 20.32 4.49
N LEU A 94 -4.39 20.29 4.48
CA LEU A 94 -5.18 19.43 3.60
C LEU A 94 -5.26 19.98 2.16
N SER A 95 -4.79 21.20 1.94
CA SER A 95 -4.61 21.75 0.59
C SER A 95 -3.20 21.46 0.09
N GLY A 96 -3.07 20.96 -1.14
CA GLY A 96 -1.78 20.67 -1.76
C GLY A 96 -1.75 19.34 -2.50
N ALA A 97 -0.56 18.99 -3.00
CA ALA A 97 -0.33 17.73 -3.70
C ALA A 97 -0.25 16.58 -2.69
N ASN A 98 -1.35 15.83 -2.58
CA ASN A 98 -1.41 14.54 -1.89
C ASN A 98 -1.16 14.55 -0.36
N PRO A 99 -1.90 15.35 0.43
CA PRO A 99 -1.63 15.58 1.85
C PRO A 99 -1.81 14.32 2.74
N LEU A 100 -2.53 13.31 2.27
CA LEU A 100 -2.79 12.05 2.99
C LEU A 100 -2.47 10.81 2.14
N ALA A 101 -1.49 10.89 1.23
CA ALA A 101 -1.03 9.77 0.41
C ALA A 101 -2.14 9.05 -0.41
N THR A 102 -3.16 9.79 -0.82
CA THR A 102 -4.16 9.37 -1.81
C THR A 102 -3.54 9.05 -3.17
N ASN A 103 -4.07 8.02 -3.84
CA ASN A 103 -3.70 7.67 -5.22
C ASN A 103 -4.42 8.59 -6.22
N GLY A 104 -3.81 8.83 -7.38
CA GLY A 104 -4.38 9.71 -8.40
C GLY A 104 -3.78 9.54 -9.80
N TYR A 105 -4.50 10.03 -10.80
CA TYR A 105 -4.11 10.06 -12.21
C TYR A 105 -4.22 11.49 -12.78
N GLY A 106 -3.66 11.71 -13.97
CA GLY A 106 -3.63 13.01 -14.65
C GLY A 106 -2.90 14.04 -13.78
N THR A 107 -3.55 15.18 -13.52
CA THR A 107 -3.03 16.24 -12.65
C THR A 107 -2.83 15.80 -11.19
N HIS A 108 -3.43 14.69 -10.77
CA HIS A 108 -3.28 14.12 -9.43
C HIS A 108 -2.24 12.99 -9.37
N SER A 109 -1.65 12.60 -10.52
CA SER A 109 -0.52 11.68 -10.53
C SER A 109 0.77 12.45 -10.19
N PRO A 110 1.65 11.94 -9.30
CA PRO A 110 2.93 12.58 -9.03
C PRO A 110 3.79 12.81 -10.29
N GLY A 111 3.68 11.91 -11.28
CA GLY A 111 4.38 12.00 -12.56
C GLY A 111 3.52 12.53 -13.72
N GLY A 112 2.30 13.03 -13.45
CA GLY A 112 1.40 13.51 -14.50
C GLY A 112 0.87 12.43 -15.44
N TYR A 113 0.92 11.15 -15.06
CA TYR A 113 0.53 10.03 -15.92
C TYR A 113 -0.97 10.04 -16.24
N SER A 114 -1.33 9.72 -17.48
CA SER A 114 -2.72 9.63 -17.93
C SER A 114 -3.52 8.57 -17.17
N LEU A 115 -4.85 8.67 -17.21
CA LEU A 115 -5.74 7.64 -16.66
C LEU A 115 -5.45 6.25 -17.26
N PHE A 116 -5.18 6.18 -18.56
CA PHE A 116 -4.88 4.92 -19.22
C PHE A 116 -3.57 4.32 -18.71
N SER A 117 -2.53 5.15 -18.53
CA SER A 117 -1.26 4.70 -17.94
C SER A 117 -1.46 4.16 -16.52
N ALA A 118 -2.21 4.88 -15.68
CA ALA A 118 -2.53 4.44 -14.33
C ALA A 118 -3.30 3.09 -14.34
N LEU A 119 -4.30 2.95 -15.22
CA LEU A 119 -5.07 1.73 -15.38
C LEU A 119 -4.19 0.53 -15.75
N VAL A 120 -3.28 0.70 -16.71
CA VAL A 120 -2.36 -0.37 -17.14
C VAL A 120 -1.47 -0.79 -15.98
N THR A 121 -0.87 0.17 -15.25
CA THR A 121 -0.02 -0.13 -14.10
C THR A 121 -0.80 -0.86 -13.00
N GLU A 122 -1.98 -0.38 -12.61
CA GLU A 122 -2.80 -0.98 -11.56
C GLU A 122 -3.20 -2.42 -11.91
N ILE A 123 -3.61 -2.68 -13.16
CA ILE A 123 -3.98 -4.03 -13.60
C ILE A 123 -2.76 -4.97 -13.57
N VAL A 124 -1.64 -4.56 -14.17
CA VAL A 124 -0.45 -5.42 -14.29
C VAL A 124 0.15 -5.70 -12.92
N MET A 125 0.33 -4.68 -12.07
CA MET A 125 0.94 -4.85 -10.76
C MET A 125 0.03 -5.66 -9.82
N THR A 126 -1.28 -5.44 -9.83
CA THR A 126 -2.22 -6.24 -9.04
C THR A 126 -2.26 -7.70 -9.51
N PHE A 127 -2.19 -7.94 -10.82
CA PHE A 127 -2.11 -9.30 -11.36
C PHE A 127 -0.84 -10.01 -10.88
N MET A 128 0.33 -9.36 -10.99
CA MET A 128 1.59 -9.92 -10.51
C MET A 128 1.55 -10.21 -9.00
N PHE A 129 0.99 -9.29 -8.21
CA PHE A 129 0.82 -9.47 -6.77
C PHE A 129 -0.07 -10.68 -6.43
N LEU A 130 -1.21 -10.84 -7.11
CA LEU A 130 -2.09 -12.01 -6.95
C LEU A 130 -1.41 -13.32 -7.37
N LEU A 131 -0.62 -13.29 -8.44
CA LEU A 131 0.17 -14.44 -8.88
C LEU A 131 1.16 -14.86 -7.80
N VAL A 132 1.90 -13.90 -7.22
CA VAL A 132 2.84 -14.18 -6.12
C VAL A 132 2.10 -14.73 -4.90
N ILE A 133 0.98 -14.14 -4.50
CA ILE A 133 0.17 -14.64 -3.37
C ILE A 133 -0.24 -16.10 -3.59
N MET A 134 -0.80 -16.43 -4.76
CA MET A 134 -1.22 -17.80 -5.06
C MET A 134 -0.05 -18.76 -5.16
N GLY A 135 1.07 -18.34 -5.75
CA GLY A 135 2.28 -19.16 -5.84
C GLY A 135 2.91 -19.44 -4.48
N ALA A 136 3.12 -18.39 -3.67
CA ALA A 136 3.78 -18.48 -2.37
C ALA A 136 2.93 -19.18 -1.29
N THR A 137 1.62 -19.29 -1.51
CA THR A 137 0.69 -20.00 -0.62
C THR A 137 0.23 -21.35 -1.20
N ASP A 138 0.80 -21.79 -2.32
CA ASP A 138 0.50 -23.11 -2.87
C ASP A 138 0.98 -24.23 -1.95
N ARG A 139 0.30 -25.38 -1.98
CA ARG A 139 0.68 -26.58 -1.21
C ARG A 139 2.09 -27.10 -1.55
N LEU A 140 2.60 -26.78 -2.73
CA LEU A 140 3.95 -27.15 -3.17
C LEU A 140 5.02 -26.17 -2.69
N ALA A 141 4.63 -24.97 -2.22
CA ALA A 141 5.57 -24.00 -1.68
C ALA A 141 5.96 -24.37 -0.24
N PRO A 142 7.23 -24.18 0.17
CA PRO A 142 7.63 -24.37 1.57
C PRO A 142 6.82 -23.49 2.53
N ALA A 143 6.23 -24.12 3.55
CA ALA A 143 5.41 -23.42 4.52
C ALA A 143 6.21 -22.36 5.30
N GLY A 144 5.54 -21.27 5.67
CA GLY A 144 6.10 -20.19 6.50
C GLY A 144 6.77 -19.04 5.75
N PHE A 145 7.06 -19.19 4.44
CA PHE A 145 7.68 -18.13 3.63
C PHE A 145 6.70 -17.21 2.90
N GLY A 146 5.41 -17.57 2.87
CA GLY A 146 4.35 -16.80 2.22
C GLY A 146 4.37 -15.30 2.60
N PRO A 147 4.35 -14.94 3.89
CA PRO A 147 4.35 -13.53 4.30
C PRO A 147 5.51 -12.69 3.74
N VAL A 148 6.74 -13.23 3.73
CA VAL A 148 7.91 -12.52 3.18
C VAL A 148 7.81 -12.38 1.67
N ALA A 149 7.43 -13.44 0.95
CA ALA A 149 7.26 -13.38 -0.50
C ALA A 149 6.18 -12.37 -0.92
N ILE A 150 5.07 -12.33 -0.18
CA ILE A 150 3.96 -11.42 -0.46
C ILE A 150 4.34 -9.97 -0.14
N GLY A 151 4.93 -9.71 1.03
CA GLY A 151 5.28 -8.33 1.40
C GLY A 151 6.47 -7.73 0.64
N LEU A 152 7.25 -8.53 -0.07
CA LEU A 152 8.38 -8.05 -0.90
C LEU A 152 8.09 -8.04 -2.42
N ALA A 153 6.87 -8.38 -2.83
CA ALA A 153 6.44 -8.35 -4.23
C ALA A 153 5.95 -6.98 -4.67
#